data_AF-A0A7Y8IA39-F1
#
_entry.id   AF-A0A7Y8IA39-F1
#
_cell.length_a   1.000
_cell.length_b   1.000
_cell.length_c   1.000
_cell.angle_alpha   90.00
_cell.angle_beta   90.00
_cell.angle_gamma   90.00
#
_symmetry.space_group_name_H-M   'P 1'
#
loop_
_entity.id
_entity.type
_entity.pdbx_description
1 polymer ?
#
loop_
_entity_poly.entity_id
_entity_poly.type
_entity_poly.pdbx_seq_one_letter_code
_entity_poly.pdbx_strand_id
1 'polypeptide(L)'
;MKLVKNAAGRMVPTKINNEKLIPFKGVDKHRPIGHKAKPPIRTCIDYPSDGNKLVKNLKEALKKAGLKNGMTISTHHHLRNGDVLTNLLFDTVKSMGIKNIRWFPSASFPCHEHLIKYLQDGTIHHIEGSMNGPLGKFTSEGNMKGIGVLRSHGGRYQAVQDGEVHIDIAVIAAPTADTFGNATGDRGKSACGLIGFALADSEYADKVIVVTDNLVPFPCVPWQIQGNNVDYVVEVESLGDPNKIVSGTTEVTKSPDRLLIAEYVADFIEAAGIMKDGFSLQAGAGGTNLAFVLFLKEKMKAKGIKSRFMRGGSTKYLVEILEEGLTDYILDGQTFDLEGVRSMRENPNHVNTSPFTSYNFHGKGN
;
A
#
# COMPACT_ATOMS: atom_id res chain seq x y z
N MET A 1 -27.74 -15.85 0.29
CA MET A 1 -27.26 -14.45 0.27
C MET A 1 -28.30 -13.59 -0.45
N LYS A 2 -28.83 -12.52 0.17
CA LYS A 2 -29.80 -11.62 -0.48
C LYS A 2 -29.06 -10.70 -1.45
N LEU A 3 -29.52 -10.67 -2.71
CA LEU A 3 -28.99 -9.79 -3.75
C LEU A 3 -29.97 -8.66 -4.06
N VAL A 4 -29.45 -7.49 -4.42
CA VAL A 4 -30.24 -6.33 -4.90
C VAL A 4 -29.57 -5.72 -6.12
N LYS A 5 -30.37 -5.12 -7.02
CA LYS A 5 -29.85 -4.41 -8.19
C LYS A 5 -29.34 -3.03 -7.74
N ASN A 6 -28.07 -2.72 -8.00
CA ASN A 6 -27.48 -1.41 -7.71
C ASN A 6 -27.76 -0.39 -8.84
N ALA A 7 -27.33 0.86 -8.68
CA ALA A 7 -27.53 1.92 -9.68
C ALA A 7 -26.79 1.70 -11.01
N ALA A 8 -25.78 0.82 -11.03
CA ALA A 8 -25.09 0.38 -12.25
C ALA A 8 -25.77 -0.85 -12.91
N GLY A 9 -26.94 -1.26 -12.40
CA GLY A 9 -27.70 -2.39 -12.92
C GLY A 9 -27.18 -3.78 -12.53
N ARG A 10 -26.20 -3.88 -11.63
CA ARG A 10 -25.59 -5.16 -11.21
C ARG A 10 -26.28 -5.72 -9.97
N MET A 11 -26.44 -7.04 -9.91
CA MET A 11 -26.92 -7.73 -8.71
C MET A 11 -25.77 -7.86 -7.71
N VAL A 12 -25.93 -7.26 -6.53
CA VAL A 12 -24.90 -7.23 -5.49
C VAL A 12 -25.46 -7.69 -4.15
N PRO A 13 -24.65 -8.32 -3.28
CA PRO A 13 -25.09 -8.73 -1.96
C PRO A 13 -25.33 -7.53 -1.04
N THR A 14 -26.30 -7.65 -0.14
CA THR A 14 -26.54 -6.64 0.92
C THR A 14 -25.76 -6.92 2.21
N LYS A 15 -25.10 -8.08 2.29
CA LYS A 15 -24.33 -8.54 3.46
C LYS A 15 -23.21 -9.48 3.00
N ILE A 16 -21.98 -9.26 3.44
CA ILE A 16 -20.79 -10.11 3.22
C ILE A 16 -20.09 -10.28 4.57
N ASN A 17 -19.59 -11.48 4.92
CA ASN A 17 -18.82 -11.73 6.15
C ASN A 17 -19.48 -11.20 7.44
N ASN A 18 -20.81 -11.22 7.48
CA ASN A 18 -21.64 -10.61 8.51
C ASN A 18 -21.73 -9.08 8.57
N GLU A 19 -21.01 -8.38 7.71
CA GLU A 19 -21.03 -6.92 7.55
C GLU A 19 -22.09 -6.50 6.52
N LYS A 20 -22.79 -5.40 6.80
CA LYS A 20 -23.79 -4.83 5.90
C LYS A 20 -23.09 -4.07 4.78
N LEU A 21 -23.50 -4.32 3.56
CA LEU A 21 -23.00 -3.58 2.40
C LEU A 21 -24.00 -2.52 1.94
N ILE A 22 -23.46 -1.42 1.44
CA ILE A 22 -24.23 -0.35 0.82
C ILE A 22 -24.08 -0.49 -0.71
N PRO A 23 -25.14 -0.90 -1.43
CA PRO A 23 -25.11 -0.96 -2.89
C PRO A 23 -24.77 0.42 -3.47
N PHE A 24 -24.00 0.43 -4.56
CA PHE A 24 -23.70 1.64 -5.31
C PHE A 24 -24.98 2.41 -5.66
N LYS A 25 -25.04 3.68 -5.22
CA LYS A 25 -26.21 4.56 -5.35
C LYS A 25 -26.21 5.43 -6.60
N GLY A 26 -25.13 5.41 -7.38
CA GLY A 26 -24.86 6.36 -8.46
C GLY A 26 -23.72 7.32 -8.12
N VAL A 27 -23.18 7.96 -9.14
CA VAL A 27 -22.12 8.98 -9.00
C VAL A 27 -22.64 10.12 -8.12
N ASP A 28 -21.85 10.52 -7.12
CA ASP A 28 -22.14 11.59 -6.16
C ASP A 28 -23.44 11.43 -5.34
N LYS A 29 -24.00 10.21 -5.27
CA LYS A 29 -25.22 9.93 -4.49
C LYS A 29 -24.97 9.39 -3.10
N HIS A 30 -23.77 8.88 -2.82
CA HIS A 30 -23.40 8.44 -1.48
C HIS A 30 -22.88 9.64 -0.67
N ARG A 31 -23.55 9.95 0.44
CA ARG A 31 -23.16 11.00 1.38
C ARG A 31 -22.86 10.37 2.75
N PRO A 32 -21.58 10.21 3.13
CA PRO A 32 -21.24 9.67 4.44
C PRO A 32 -21.64 10.68 5.52
N ILE A 33 -22.09 10.16 6.67
CA ILE A 33 -22.45 10.94 7.87
C ILE A 33 -21.81 10.27 9.08
N GLY A 34 -21.56 11.04 10.15
CA GLY A 34 -20.99 10.53 11.40
C GLY A 34 -19.55 10.99 11.63
N HIS A 35 -18.80 10.19 12.39
CA HIS A 35 -17.41 10.44 12.72
C HIS A 35 -16.53 9.33 12.18
N LYS A 36 -15.27 9.67 11.85
CA LYS A 36 -14.24 8.68 11.55
C LYS A 36 -14.01 7.77 12.75
N ALA A 37 -13.58 6.53 12.49
CA ALA A 37 -13.10 5.59 13.49
C ALA A 37 -12.01 6.25 14.35
N LYS A 38 -12.00 5.93 15.64
CA LYS A 38 -11.03 6.46 16.59
C LYS A 38 -10.20 5.30 17.14
N PRO A 39 -8.87 5.36 17.08
CA PRO A 39 -8.05 4.40 17.80
C PRO A 39 -8.27 4.56 19.32
N PRO A 40 -7.94 3.53 20.12
CA PRO A 40 -7.99 3.62 21.57
C PRO A 40 -7.11 4.76 22.09
N ILE A 41 -7.57 5.47 23.13
CA ILE A 41 -6.73 6.44 23.82
C ILE A 41 -5.58 5.67 24.49
N ARG A 42 -4.34 6.05 24.18
CA ARG A 42 -3.12 5.50 24.76
C ARG A 42 -2.51 6.49 25.74
N THR A 43 -1.88 5.97 26.79
CA THR A 43 -1.10 6.76 27.74
C THR A 43 0.37 6.38 27.63
N CYS A 44 1.26 7.37 27.65
CA CYS A 44 2.71 7.13 27.64
C CYS A 44 3.18 6.34 28.87
N ILE A 45 2.37 6.29 29.94
CA ILE A 45 2.62 5.53 31.16
C ILE A 45 2.70 4.02 30.88
N ASP A 46 1.99 3.52 29.86
CA ASP A 46 1.97 2.10 29.48
C ASP A 46 3.19 1.69 28.62
N TYR A 47 4.09 2.63 28.31
CA TYR A 47 5.27 2.41 27.46
C TYR A 47 6.58 2.65 28.24
N PRO A 48 7.70 2.09 27.77
CA PRO A 48 9.01 2.31 28.39
C PRO A 48 9.34 3.80 28.52
N SER A 49 9.80 4.21 29.70
CA SER A 49 10.09 5.63 30.01
C SER A 49 11.23 6.21 29.20
N ASP A 50 12.11 5.37 28.66
CA ASP A 50 13.20 5.74 27.76
C ASP A 50 12.78 5.77 26.27
N GLY A 51 11.51 5.46 25.98
CA GLY A 51 10.97 5.38 24.63
C GLY A 51 11.40 4.15 23.82
N ASN A 52 12.16 3.22 24.41
CA ASN A 52 12.65 2.04 23.70
C ASN A 52 11.58 0.95 23.64
N LYS A 53 10.87 0.87 22.50
CA LYS A 53 9.78 -0.10 22.27
C LYS A 53 10.28 -1.40 21.63
N LEU A 54 11.59 -1.64 21.57
CA LEU A 54 12.16 -2.84 21.00
C LEU A 54 11.77 -4.09 21.81
N VAL A 55 11.32 -5.13 21.13
CA VAL A 55 11.01 -6.44 21.71
C VAL A 55 11.74 -7.54 20.95
N LYS A 56 11.94 -8.69 21.61
CA LYS A 56 12.89 -9.73 21.17
C LYS A 56 12.61 -10.28 19.76
N ASN A 57 11.34 -10.48 19.42
CA ASN A 57 10.92 -11.07 18.16
C ASN A 57 9.42 -10.84 17.90
N LEU A 58 8.98 -11.19 16.69
CA LEU A 58 7.60 -11.03 16.25
C LEU A 58 6.61 -11.79 17.13
N LYS A 59 6.97 -12.99 17.62
CA LYS A 59 6.10 -13.78 18.52
C LYS A 59 5.84 -13.06 19.84
N GLU A 60 6.86 -12.43 20.43
CA GLU A 60 6.72 -11.63 21.63
C GLU A 60 5.87 -10.38 21.38
N ALA A 61 6.10 -9.69 20.26
CA ALA A 61 5.31 -8.51 19.86
C ALA A 61 3.83 -8.85 19.70
N LEU A 62 3.49 -9.92 18.97
CA LEU A 62 2.11 -10.37 18.78
C LEU A 62 1.45 -10.79 20.10
N LYS A 63 2.19 -11.46 20.99
CA LYS A 63 1.70 -11.82 22.32
C LYS A 63 1.40 -10.56 23.16
N LYS A 64 2.30 -9.59 23.20
CA LYS A 64 2.13 -8.32 23.92
C LYS A 64 1.01 -7.46 23.31
N ALA A 65 0.85 -7.50 21.99
CA ALA A 65 -0.27 -6.88 21.27
C ALA A 65 -1.62 -7.57 21.54
N GLY A 66 -1.64 -8.71 22.24
CA GLY A 66 -2.88 -9.37 22.64
C GLY A 66 -3.55 -10.17 21.53
N LEU A 67 -2.78 -10.70 20.57
CA LEU A 67 -3.27 -11.51 19.46
C LEU A 67 -4.17 -12.66 19.94
N LYS A 68 -5.36 -12.77 19.34
CA LYS A 68 -6.39 -13.78 19.62
C LYS A 68 -7.05 -14.27 18.33
N ASN A 69 -7.79 -15.37 18.44
CA ASN A 69 -8.59 -15.88 17.33
C ASN A 69 -9.62 -14.86 16.86
N GLY A 70 -9.88 -14.81 15.56
CA GLY A 70 -10.93 -13.95 14.97
C GLY A 70 -10.53 -12.49 14.74
N MET A 71 -9.30 -12.09 15.11
CA MET A 71 -8.81 -10.73 14.89
C MET A 71 -8.51 -10.43 13.42
N THR A 72 -8.48 -9.15 13.09
CA THR A 72 -8.00 -8.60 11.83
C THR A 72 -6.54 -8.18 11.96
N ILE A 73 -5.68 -8.76 11.13
CA ILE A 73 -4.28 -8.35 11.02
C ILE A 73 -4.07 -7.66 9.67
N SER A 74 -3.53 -6.44 9.68
CA SER A 74 -3.21 -5.71 8.45
C SER A 74 -1.71 -5.73 8.13
N THR A 75 -1.41 -5.70 6.83
CA THR A 75 -0.05 -5.56 6.30
C THR A 75 -0.04 -4.62 5.10
N HIS A 76 1.13 -4.10 4.74
CA HIS A 76 1.33 -3.33 3.52
C HIS A 76 2.18 -4.07 2.49
N HIS A 77 2.22 -3.57 1.25
CA HIS A 77 2.74 -4.33 0.12
C HIS A 77 3.89 -3.63 -0.64
N HIS A 78 4.58 -2.67 -0.02
CA HIS A 78 5.64 -1.92 -0.70
C HIS A 78 6.85 -2.80 -1.06
N LEU A 79 7.08 -3.90 -0.33
CA LEU A 79 8.10 -4.90 -0.66
C LEU A 79 7.72 -5.80 -1.85
N ARG A 80 6.47 -5.76 -2.32
CA ARG A 80 5.95 -6.51 -3.48
C ARG A 80 6.30 -8.01 -3.42
N ASN A 81 6.94 -8.57 -4.46
CA ASN A 81 7.37 -9.97 -4.50
C ASN A 81 8.57 -10.27 -3.59
N GLY A 82 9.20 -9.24 -3.03
CA GLY A 82 10.27 -9.37 -2.05
C GLY A 82 9.75 -9.68 -0.65
N ASP A 83 8.47 -9.46 -0.35
CA ASP A 83 7.93 -9.59 1.01
C ASP A 83 8.06 -11.01 1.57
N VAL A 84 8.95 -11.19 2.55
CA VAL A 84 9.04 -12.41 3.37
C VAL A 84 8.45 -12.22 4.76
N LEU A 85 8.27 -10.97 5.20
CA LEU A 85 7.72 -10.67 6.53
C LEU A 85 6.31 -11.20 6.67
N THR A 86 5.46 -11.04 5.65
CA THR A 86 4.08 -11.53 5.70
C THR A 86 4.04 -13.06 5.86
N ASN A 87 4.97 -13.79 5.23
CA ASN A 87 5.09 -15.25 5.40
C ASN A 87 5.52 -15.59 6.84
N LEU A 88 6.57 -14.94 7.35
CA LEU A 88 7.04 -15.09 8.74
C LEU A 88 5.94 -14.79 9.76
N LEU A 89 5.13 -13.76 9.51
CA LEU A 89 4.00 -13.37 10.34
C LEU A 89 3.02 -14.53 10.49
N PHE A 90 2.54 -15.11 9.39
CA PHE A 90 1.55 -16.18 9.47
C PHE A 90 2.13 -17.53 9.90
N ASP A 91 3.41 -17.80 9.64
CA ASP A 91 4.13 -18.92 10.28
C ASP A 91 4.13 -18.75 11.81
N THR A 92 4.37 -17.52 12.29
CA THR A 92 4.35 -17.19 13.72
C THR A 92 2.96 -17.33 14.32
N VAL A 93 1.92 -16.75 13.68
CA VAL A 93 0.51 -16.87 14.09
C VAL A 93 0.10 -18.34 14.19
N LYS A 94 0.45 -19.15 13.18
CA LYS A 94 0.21 -20.60 13.19
C LYS A 94 0.88 -21.28 14.37
N SER A 95 2.16 -20.97 14.63
CA SER A 95 2.93 -21.58 15.73
C SER A 95 2.37 -21.25 17.12
N MET A 96 1.61 -20.14 17.22
CA MET A 96 0.91 -19.73 18.43
C MET A 96 -0.46 -20.41 18.59
N GLY A 97 -0.88 -21.24 17.63
CA GLY A 97 -2.18 -21.91 17.65
C GLY A 97 -3.36 -20.99 17.37
N ILE A 98 -3.11 -19.76 16.87
CA ILE A 98 -4.14 -18.77 16.58
C ILE A 98 -4.83 -19.11 15.25
N LYS A 99 -6.15 -18.91 15.20
CA LYS A 99 -7.02 -19.26 14.08
C LYS A 99 -8.03 -18.17 13.75
N ASN A 100 -8.66 -18.32 12.58
CA ASN A 100 -9.73 -17.48 12.08
C ASN A 100 -9.32 -16.00 11.89
N ILE A 101 -8.06 -15.74 11.56
CA ILE A 101 -7.60 -14.38 11.30
C ILE A 101 -8.18 -13.86 9.99
N ARG A 102 -8.71 -12.64 9.99
CA ARG A 102 -8.92 -11.87 8.76
C ARG A 102 -7.60 -11.22 8.38
N TRP A 103 -7.03 -11.62 7.26
CA TRP A 103 -5.87 -10.92 6.74
C TRP A 103 -6.32 -9.72 5.90
N PHE A 104 -5.90 -8.52 6.28
CA PHE A 104 -6.27 -7.26 5.63
C PHE A 104 -5.06 -6.55 4.99
N PRO A 105 -4.43 -7.16 3.96
CA PRO A 105 -3.30 -6.53 3.28
C PRO A 105 -3.78 -5.36 2.41
N SER A 106 -2.91 -4.39 2.16
CA SER A 106 -3.17 -3.44 1.05
C SER A 106 -3.08 -4.12 -0.32
N ALA A 107 -2.20 -5.11 -0.50
CA ALA A 107 -2.22 -6.09 -1.59
C ALA A 107 -1.39 -7.33 -1.23
N SER A 108 -1.62 -8.46 -1.91
CA SER A 108 -0.79 -9.66 -1.85
C SER A 108 -0.15 -9.98 -3.21
N PHE A 109 0.99 -10.67 -3.18
CA PHE A 109 1.82 -10.99 -4.34
C PHE A 109 2.08 -12.50 -4.42
N PRO A 110 2.57 -13.01 -5.56
CA PRO A 110 2.97 -14.41 -5.71
C PRO A 110 3.88 -14.97 -4.61
N CYS A 111 4.76 -14.17 -3.99
CA CYS A 111 5.57 -14.62 -2.85
C CYS A 111 4.75 -15.11 -1.64
N HIS A 112 3.46 -14.76 -1.56
CA HIS A 112 2.54 -15.16 -0.50
C HIS A 112 1.80 -16.47 -0.81
N GLU A 113 2.16 -17.21 -1.85
CA GLU A 113 1.57 -18.52 -2.17
C GLU A 113 1.61 -19.51 -0.99
N HIS A 114 2.68 -19.46 -0.19
CA HIS A 114 2.86 -20.26 1.02
C HIS A 114 1.71 -20.10 2.03
N LEU A 115 0.96 -18.99 1.99
CA LEU A 115 -0.17 -18.74 2.88
C LEU A 115 -1.42 -19.55 2.53
N ILE A 116 -1.47 -20.20 1.37
CA ILE A 116 -2.61 -21.05 0.95
C ILE A 116 -2.89 -22.14 1.98
N LYS A 117 -1.84 -22.78 2.53
CA LYS A 117 -2.00 -23.81 3.57
C LYS A 117 -2.69 -23.26 4.84
N TYR A 118 -2.51 -21.97 5.14
CA TYR A 118 -3.12 -21.29 6.28
C TYR A 118 -4.56 -20.86 6.02
N LEU A 119 -4.94 -20.64 4.76
CA LEU A 119 -6.33 -20.52 4.36
C LEU A 119 -7.06 -21.87 4.49
N GLN A 120 -6.41 -22.95 4.06
CA GLN A 120 -6.96 -24.31 4.12
C GLN A 120 -7.14 -24.81 5.56
N ASP A 121 -6.15 -24.63 6.43
CA ASP A 121 -6.19 -25.12 7.81
C ASP A 121 -6.99 -24.22 8.78
N GLY A 122 -7.42 -23.04 8.31
CA GLY A 122 -8.21 -22.07 9.07
C GLY A 122 -7.42 -21.16 10.00
N THR A 123 -6.10 -21.11 9.90
CA THR A 123 -5.28 -20.08 10.54
C THR A 123 -5.71 -18.71 10.03
N ILE A 124 -5.82 -18.57 8.71
CA ILE A 124 -6.43 -17.44 8.01
C ILE A 124 -7.86 -17.85 7.62
N HIS A 125 -8.86 -17.05 8.00
CA HIS A 125 -10.25 -17.26 7.61
C HIS A 125 -10.49 -16.83 6.15
N HIS A 126 -10.06 -15.61 5.84
CA HIS A 126 -10.21 -14.99 4.53
C HIS A 126 -9.27 -13.79 4.40
N ILE A 127 -9.12 -13.33 3.17
CA ILE A 127 -8.33 -12.15 2.82
C ILE A 127 -9.27 -11.07 2.32
N GLU A 128 -9.08 -9.85 2.81
CA GLU A 128 -9.71 -8.68 2.24
C GLU A 128 -8.64 -7.68 1.79
N GLY A 129 -8.44 -7.58 0.49
CA GLY A 129 -7.38 -6.81 -0.14
C GLY A 129 -7.20 -7.22 -1.61
N SER A 130 -6.32 -6.53 -2.32
CA SER A 130 -5.95 -6.95 -3.68
C SER A 130 -5.17 -8.26 -3.63
N MET A 131 -5.59 -9.26 -4.38
CA MET A 131 -4.94 -10.58 -4.42
C MET A 131 -4.44 -10.89 -5.82
N ASN A 132 -3.13 -11.04 -5.95
CA ASN A 132 -2.49 -11.36 -7.23
C ASN A 132 -2.03 -12.82 -7.27
N GLY A 133 -1.93 -13.37 -8.47
CA GLY A 133 -1.33 -14.70 -8.69
C GLY A 133 -2.06 -15.83 -7.95
N PRO A 134 -1.32 -16.74 -7.27
CA PRO A 134 -1.90 -17.93 -6.64
C PRO A 134 -3.04 -17.66 -5.66
N LEU A 135 -2.94 -16.61 -4.83
CA LEU A 135 -4.00 -16.25 -3.88
C LEU A 135 -5.27 -15.74 -4.58
N GLY A 136 -5.11 -15.03 -5.70
CA GLY A 136 -6.23 -14.58 -6.52
C GLY A 136 -6.95 -15.76 -7.18
N LYS A 137 -6.20 -16.75 -7.69
CA LYS A 137 -6.75 -18.00 -8.23
C LYS A 137 -7.48 -18.79 -7.15
N PHE A 138 -6.84 -19.02 -6.00
CA PHE A 138 -7.43 -19.74 -4.87
C PHE A 138 -8.76 -19.11 -4.41
N THR A 139 -8.81 -17.78 -4.35
CA THR A 139 -10.04 -17.03 -4.03
C THR A 139 -11.11 -17.20 -5.10
N SER A 140 -10.75 -17.12 -6.37
CA SER A 140 -11.68 -17.21 -7.49
C SER A 140 -12.32 -18.60 -7.62
N GLU A 141 -11.61 -19.64 -7.19
CA GLU A 141 -12.10 -21.01 -7.12
C GLU A 141 -13.02 -21.26 -5.90
N GLY A 142 -13.24 -20.26 -5.04
CA GLY A 142 -14.16 -20.35 -3.92
C GLY A 142 -13.61 -21.08 -2.69
N ASN A 143 -12.28 -21.20 -2.59
CA ASN A 143 -11.64 -22.02 -1.55
C ASN A 143 -11.43 -21.30 -0.20
N MET A 144 -11.83 -20.03 -0.06
CA MET A 144 -11.77 -19.32 1.23
C MET A 144 -13.01 -19.58 2.09
N LYS A 145 -12.84 -19.59 3.42
CA LYS A 145 -13.97 -19.75 4.36
C LYS A 145 -14.91 -18.54 4.36
N GLY A 146 -14.35 -17.34 4.19
CA GLY A 146 -15.08 -16.10 4.00
C GLY A 146 -15.01 -15.60 2.55
N ILE A 147 -15.79 -14.57 2.24
CA ILE A 147 -15.77 -13.93 0.92
C ILE A 147 -14.67 -12.88 0.91
N GLY A 148 -13.79 -12.94 -0.10
CA GLY A 148 -12.79 -11.89 -0.29
C GLY A 148 -13.43 -10.58 -0.73
N VAL A 149 -12.96 -9.47 -0.16
CA VAL A 149 -13.42 -8.12 -0.55
C VAL A 149 -12.25 -7.35 -1.13
N LEU A 150 -12.38 -6.97 -2.40
CA LEU A 150 -11.44 -6.11 -3.10
C LEU A 150 -11.85 -4.65 -2.95
N ARG A 151 -10.93 -3.82 -2.48
CA ARG A 151 -11.10 -2.36 -2.40
C ARG A 151 -10.00 -1.67 -3.22
N SER A 152 -10.32 -0.54 -3.83
CA SER A 152 -9.27 0.35 -4.35
C SER A 152 -8.38 0.84 -3.20
N HIS A 153 -7.18 1.36 -3.48
CA HIS A 153 -6.33 1.91 -2.42
C HIS A 153 -7.02 2.98 -1.58
N GLY A 154 -7.75 3.88 -2.24
CA GLY A 154 -8.60 4.87 -1.58
C GLY A 154 -9.73 4.24 -0.78
N GLY A 155 -10.44 3.27 -1.37
CA GLY A 155 -11.51 2.55 -0.70
C GLY A 155 -11.05 1.74 0.52
N ARG A 156 -9.83 1.20 0.52
CA ARG A 156 -9.23 0.55 1.69
C ARG A 156 -9.02 1.55 2.82
N TYR A 157 -8.39 2.68 2.51
CA TYR A 157 -8.14 3.74 3.48
C TYR A 157 -9.47 4.27 4.04
N GLN A 158 -10.45 4.49 3.17
CA GLN A 158 -11.80 4.90 3.54
C GLN A 158 -12.50 3.88 4.45
N ALA A 159 -12.43 2.58 4.13
CA ALA A 159 -13.12 1.54 4.91
C ALA A 159 -12.56 1.43 6.35
N VAL A 160 -11.27 1.68 6.53
CA VAL A 160 -10.66 1.81 7.88
C VAL A 160 -11.15 3.09 8.56
N GLN A 161 -11.14 4.23 7.87
CA GLN A 161 -11.64 5.50 8.41
C GLN A 161 -13.11 5.46 8.80
N ASP A 162 -13.94 4.72 8.07
CA ASP A 162 -15.38 4.60 8.32
C ASP A 162 -15.69 3.59 9.43
N GLY A 163 -14.70 2.85 9.92
CA GLY A 163 -14.89 1.74 10.85
C GLY A 163 -15.62 0.55 10.23
N GLU A 164 -15.73 0.49 8.90
CA GLU A 164 -16.19 -0.71 8.17
C GLU A 164 -15.20 -1.86 8.43
N VAL A 165 -13.91 -1.55 8.47
CA VAL A 165 -12.86 -2.50 8.82
C VAL A 165 -12.12 -2.02 10.06
N HIS A 166 -12.27 -2.76 11.16
CA HIS A 166 -11.46 -2.58 12.37
C HIS A 166 -10.18 -3.41 12.27
N ILE A 167 -9.02 -2.78 12.49
CA ILE A 167 -7.71 -3.45 12.49
C ILE A 167 -7.28 -3.64 13.94
N ASP A 168 -7.22 -4.89 14.40
CA ASP A 168 -6.74 -5.19 15.75
C ASP A 168 -5.22 -5.03 15.84
N ILE A 169 -4.49 -5.56 14.85
CA ILE A 169 -3.02 -5.49 14.83
C ILE A 169 -2.54 -5.13 13.42
N ALA A 170 -1.79 -4.04 13.30
CA ALA A 170 -1.02 -3.71 12.11
C ALA A 170 0.42 -4.21 12.25
N VAL A 171 0.91 -4.93 11.23
CA VAL A 171 2.32 -5.33 11.13
C VAL A 171 2.94 -4.62 9.93
N ILE A 172 3.85 -3.69 10.21
CA ILE A 172 4.44 -2.79 9.23
C ILE A 172 5.89 -3.18 9.00
N ALA A 173 6.20 -3.67 7.79
CA ALA A 173 7.58 -3.80 7.33
C ALA A 173 8.19 -2.40 7.15
N ALA A 174 9.29 -2.10 7.81
CA ALA A 174 10.00 -0.84 7.69
C ALA A 174 11.47 -1.11 7.36
N PRO A 175 11.92 -0.87 6.12
CA PRO A 175 13.31 -1.05 5.73
C PRO A 175 14.33 -0.32 6.61
N THR A 176 13.93 0.74 7.32
CA THR A 176 14.71 1.34 8.40
C THR A 176 13.78 1.86 9.49
N ALA A 177 14.12 1.61 10.75
CA ALA A 177 13.38 2.14 11.90
C ALA A 177 14.30 2.40 13.09
N ASP A 178 13.89 3.26 14.02
CA ASP A 178 14.51 3.38 15.34
C ASP A 178 13.72 2.62 16.41
N THR A 179 14.26 2.55 17.63
CA THR A 179 13.62 1.86 18.76
C THR A 179 12.35 2.55 19.27
N PHE A 180 12.11 3.82 18.92
CA PHE A 180 10.88 4.53 19.25
C PHE A 180 9.72 4.17 18.29
N GLY A 181 10.07 3.64 17.11
CA GLY A 181 9.15 3.22 16.07
C GLY A 181 9.04 4.19 14.90
N ASN A 182 9.88 5.24 14.84
CA ASN A 182 9.91 6.07 13.64
C ASN A 182 10.47 5.26 12.48
N ALA A 183 9.79 5.28 11.34
CA ALA A 183 10.05 4.34 10.26
C ALA A 183 9.99 4.98 8.87
N THR A 184 10.83 4.47 7.97
CA THR A 184 10.95 4.86 6.56
C THR A 184 11.33 3.68 5.69
N GLY A 185 10.99 3.74 4.39
CA GLY A 185 11.39 2.75 3.39
C GLY A 185 12.48 3.20 2.42
N ASP A 186 12.96 4.44 2.52
CA ASP A 186 13.86 5.08 1.54
C ASP A 186 15.31 4.57 1.56
N ARG A 187 15.64 3.74 2.56
CA ARG A 187 16.97 3.16 2.77
C ARG A 187 16.91 1.87 3.60
N GLY A 188 18.07 1.25 3.76
CA GLY A 188 18.23 -0.04 4.45
C GLY A 188 18.32 -1.20 3.46
N LYS A 189 18.51 -2.42 3.99
CA LYS A 189 18.77 -3.62 3.19
C LYS A 189 17.59 -3.96 2.28
N SER A 190 16.37 -3.73 2.75
CA SER A 190 15.14 -3.99 2.01
C SER A 190 14.44 -2.71 1.52
N ALA A 191 15.22 -1.66 1.20
CA ALA A 191 14.67 -0.36 0.80
C ALA A 191 13.61 -0.50 -0.30
N CYS A 192 12.45 0.13 -0.08
CA CYS A 192 11.30 0.09 -1.00
C CYS A 192 10.69 1.47 -1.30
N GLY A 193 11.41 2.54 -0.93
CA GLY A 193 10.97 3.92 -1.16
C GLY A 193 10.00 4.36 -0.07
N LEU A 194 8.76 4.66 -0.43
CA LEU A 194 7.76 5.00 0.58
C LEU A 194 7.04 3.79 1.17
N ILE A 195 6.53 3.93 2.40
CA ILE A 195 5.62 2.99 3.06
C ILE A 195 4.21 3.59 3.29
N GLY A 196 3.75 4.46 2.39
CA GLY A 196 2.53 5.27 2.52
C GLY A 196 1.20 4.50 2.60
N PHE A 197 1.09 3.29 2.04
CA PHE A 197 -0.09 2.42 2.25
C PHE A 197 -0.28 1.96 3.70
N ALA A 198 0.78 1.98 4.52
CA ALA A 198 0.70 1.65 5.94
C ALA A 198 0.23 2.81 6.82
N LEU A 199 -0.04 3.98 6.24
CA LEU A 199 -0.45 5.17 7.01
C LEU A 199 -1.76 4.90 7.78
N ALA A 200 -2.81 4.42 7.10
CA ALA A 200 -4.07 4.07 7.77
C ALA A 200 -3.86 3.00 8.85
N ASP A 201 -3.03 2.00 8.56
CA ASP A 201 -2.71 0.92 9.49
C ASP A 201 -2.07 1.49 10.77
N SER A 202 -1.15 2.44 10.64
CA SER A 202 -0.53 3.10 11.79
C SER A 202 -1.48 4.02 12.56
N GLU A 203 -2.38 4.72 11.87
CA GLU A 203 -3.24 5.73 12.49
C GLU A 203 -4.49 5.14 13.16
N TYR A 204 -4.97 3.98 12.70
CA TYR A 204 -6.28 3.45 13.10
C TYR A 204 -6.24 2.05 13.72
N ALA A 205 -5.14 1.30 13.63
CA ALA A 205 -5.07 -0.01 14.29
C ALA A 205 -5.04 0.13 15.81
N ASP A 206 -5.59 -0.86 16.53
CA ASP A 206 -5.49 -0.88 17.98
C ASP A 206 -4.03 -1.04 18.42
N LYS A 207 -3.29 -1.94 17.77
CA LYS A 207 -1.87 -2.18 18.04
C LYS A 207 -1.03 -2.14 16.77
N VAL A 208 0.11 -1.47 16.84
CA VAL A 208 1.03 -1.33 15.70
C VAL A 208 2.39 -1.91 16.05
N ILE A 209 2.85 -2.84 15.20
CA ILE A 209 4.16 -3.47 15.29
C ILE A 209 4.96 -3.05 14.06
N VAL A 210 6.07 -2.33 14.28
CA VAL A 210 7.06 -2.07 13.23
C VAL A 210 8.10 -3.17 13.25
N VAL A 211 8.39 -3.74 12.09
CA VAL A 211 9.43 -4.77 11.91
C VAL A 211 10.48 -4.25 10.94
N THR A 212 11.75 -4.25 11.35
CA THR A 212 12.87 -3.67 10.59
C THR A 212 14.02 -4.66 10.45
N ASP A 213 14.75 -4.60 9.32
CA ASP A 213 16.03 -5.29 9.12
C ASP A 213 17.26 -4.36 9.13
N ASN A 214 17.01 -3.11 9.50
CA ASN A 214 18.00 -2.05 9.68
C ASN A 214 17.56 -1.14 10.84
N LEU A 215 17.83 -1.56 12.07
CA LEU A 215 17.59 -0.76 13.25
C LEU A 215 18.67 0.34 13.35
N VAL A 216 18.26 1.60 13.52
CA VAL A 216 19.17 2.76 13.60
C VAL A 216 18.96 3.55 14.91
N PRO A 217 19.95 4.35 15.35
CA PRO A 217 19.75 5.26 16.47
C PRO A 217 18.64 6.27 16.21
N PHE A 218 17.94 6.67 17.27
CA PHE A 218 16.94 7.74 17.19
C PHE A 218 17.62 9.09 16.88
N PRO A 219 17.04 9.95 16.02
CA PRO A 219 15.80 9.72 15.27
C PRO A 219 16.03 9.09 13.88
N CYS A 220 15.19 8.12 13.51
CA CYS A 220 15.08 7.66 12.13
C CYS A 220 14.23 8.65 11.31
N VAL A 221 14.83 9.47 10.44
CA VAL A 221 14.12 10.47 9.61
C VAL A 221 14.26 10.19 8.11
N PRO A 222 13.25 10.41 7.24
CA PRO A 222 11.96 11.04 7.53
C PRO A 222 10.96 10.09 8.21
N TRP A 223 9.96 10.66 8.90
CA TRP A 223 8.89 9.90 9.56
C TRP A 223 7.76 9.59 8.61
N GLN A 224 7.94 8.57 7.76
CA GLN A 224 6.83 8.07 6.95
C GLN A 224 5.78 7.36 7.81
N ILE A 225 6.24 6.70 8.88
CA ILE A 225 5.43 6.25 10.01
C ILE A 225 6.00 6.90 11.28
N GLN A 226 5.13 7.53 12.07
CA GLN A 226 5.54 8.19 13.30
C GLN A 226 5.57 7.19 14.46
N GLY A 227 6.64 7.22 15.26
CA GLY A 227 6.79 6.30 16.40
C GLY A 227 5.70 6.43 17.45
N ASN A 228 5.00 7.57 17.53
CA ASN A 228 3.83 7.74 18.42
C ASN A 228 2.65 6.83 18.07
N ASN A 229 2.57 6.37 16.82
CA ASN A 229 1.57 5.40 16.40
C ASN A 229 1.99 3.95 16.71
N VAL A 230 3.24 3.72 17.13
CA VAL A 230 3.85 2.38 17.22
C VAL A 230 3.87 1.89 18.66
N ASP A 231 3.45 0.64 18.88
CA ASP A 231 3.51 0.00 20.19
C ASP A 231 4.77 -0.81 20.41
N TYR A 232 5.24 -1.52 19.37
CA TYR A 232 6.40 -2.41 19.46
C TYR A 232 7.27 -2.31 18.21
N VAL A 233 8.58 -2.40 18.41
CA VAL A 233 9.59 -2.51 17.35
C VAL A 233 10.23 -3.90 17.42
N VAL A 234 10.42 -4.54 16.28
CA VAL A 234 11.09 -5.84 16.17
C VAL A 234 12.19 -5.73 15.13
N GLU A 235 13.41 -6.11 15.51
CA GLU A 235 14.50 -6.31 14.56
C GLU A 235 14.46 -7.74 14.03
N VAL A 236 14.61 -7.90 12.70
CA VAL A 236 14.73 -9.19 12.00
C VAL A 236 15.96 -9.17 11.11
N GLU A 237 16.39 -10.34 10.66
CA GLU A 237 17.55 -10.44 9.77
C GLU A 237 17.29 -9.84 8.38
N SER A 238 16.08 -10.05 7.84
CA SER A 238 15.68 -9.59 6.52
C SER A 238 14.16 -9.40 6.45
N LEU A 239 13.72 -8.33 5.78
CA LEU A 239 12.33 -8.14 5.37
C LEU A 239 12.03 -8.72 3.98
N GLY A 240 13.07 -9.07 3.23
CA GLY A 240 12.92 -9.62 1.90
C GLY A 240 14.08 -9.32 0.95
N ASP A 241 13.76 -9.45 -0.35
CA ASP A 241 14.69 -9.13 -1.43
C ASP A 241 14.27 -7.81 -2.11
N PRO A 242 15.02 -6.71 -1.94
CA PRO A 242 14.71 -5.42 -2.56
C PRO A 242 14.75 -5.49 -4.09
N ASN A 243 15.48 -6.43 -4.70
CA ASN A 243 15.54 -6.57 -6.15
C ASN A 243 14.22 -7.07 -6.74
N LYS A 244 13.32 -7.62 -5.92
CA LYS A 244 11.98 -8.06 -6.31
C LYS A 244 10.92 -6.97 -6.16
N ILE A 245 11.32 -5.73 -5.89
CA ILE A 245 10.44 -4.56 -6.03
C ILE A 245 10.06 -4.30 -7.48
N VAL A 246 10.93 -4.65 -8.43
CA VAL A 246 10.61 -4.61 -9.86
C VAL A 246 9.74 -5.83 -10.19
N SER A 247 8.60 -5.61 -10.83
CA SER A 247 7.75 -6.71 -11.31
C SER A 247 7.89 -6.80 -12.82
N GLY A 248 7.68 -7.96 -13.45
CA GLY A 248 7.73 -8.07 -14.92
C GLY A 248 6.77 -7.11 -15.66
N THR A 249 5.76 -6.57 -14.99
CA THR A 249 4.89 -5.54 -15.57
C THR A 249 5.54 -4.16 -15.68
N THR A 250 6.65 -3.89 -14.99
CA THR A 250 7.28 -2.57 -14.92
C THR A 250 8.33 -2.28 -16.00
N GLU A 251 8.33 -3.07 -17.06
CA GLU A 251 9.15 -2.83 -18.25
C GLU A 251 8.35 -2.13 -19.35
N VAL A 252 9.08 -1.40 -20.20
CA VAL A 252 8.50 -0.82 -21.43
C VAL A 252 8.15 -1.95 -22.38
N THR A 253 6.96 -1.89 -22.97
CA THR A 253 6.51 -2.86 -23.96
C THR A 253 7.41 -2.85 -25.21
N LYS A 254 7.72 -4.03 -25.76
CA LYS A 254 8.40 -4.20 -27.05
C LYS A 254 7.43 -4.50 -28.21
N SER A 255 6.14 -4.67 -27.93
CA SER A 255 5.11 -4.92 -28.94
C SER A 255 4.88 -3.66 -29.78
N PRO A 256 5.03 -3.72 -31.13
CA PRO A 256 4.80 -2.58 -32.01
C PRO A 256 3.40 -1.98 -31.86
N ASP A 257 2.36 -2.81 -31.81
CA ASP A 257 0.97 -2.35 -31.65
C ASP A 257 0.78 -1.56 -30.34
N ARG A 258 1.40 -2.03 -29.25
CA ARG A 258 1.33 -1.36 -27.95
C ARG A 258 2.14 -0.06 -27.93
N LEU A 259 3.23 0.03 -28.68
CA LEU A 259 3.99 1.27 -28.85
C LEU A 259 3.20 2.29 -29.67
N LEU A 260 2.53 1.85 -30.74
CA LEU A 260 1.66 2.71 -31.55
C LEU A 260 0.49 3.27 -30.72
N ILE A 261 -0.13 2.44 -29.87
CA ILE A 261 -1.15 2.92 -28.92
C ILE A 261 -0.58 4.00 -27.99
N ALA A 262 0.61 3.79 -27.46
CA ALA A 262 1.25 4.75 -26.56
C ALA A 262 1.54 6.09 -27.26
N GLU A 263 2.01 6.06 -28.50
CA GLU A 263 2.23 7.23 -29.34
C GLU A 263 0.93 7.99 -29.60
N TYR A 264 -0.13 7.29 -30.04
CA TYR A 264 -1.45 7.92 -30.27
C TYR A 264 -2.05 8.55 -29.03
N VAL A 265 -1.85 7.97 -27.84
CA VAL A 265 -2.30 8.60 -26.60
C VAL A 265 -1.50 9.87 -26.31
N ALA A 266 -0.19 9.90 -26.58
CA ALA A 266 0.61 11.11 -26.45
C ALA A 266 0.20 12.21 -27.44
N ASP A 267 -0.09 11.85 -28.70
CA ASP A 267 -0.66 12.75 -29.71
C ASP A 267 -2.01 13.30 -29.29
N PHE A 268 -2.88 12.45 -28.73
CA PHE A 268 -4.18 12.86 -28.23
C PHE A 268 -4.07 13.87 -27.09
N ILE A 269 -3.21 13.63 -26.10
CA ILE A 269 -2.98 14.55 -24.97
C ILE A 269 -2.52 15.93 -25.46
N GLU A 270 -1.68 15.96 -26.48
CA GLU A 270 -1.24 17.19 -27.14
C GLU A 270 -2.40 17.87 -27.90
N ALA A 271 -3.08 17.14 -28.79
CA ALA A 271 -4.16 17.65 -29.63
C ALA A 271 -5.36 18.13 -28.80
N ALA A 272 -5.62 17.51 -27.65
CA ALA A 272 -6.67 17.91 -26.71
C ALA A 272 -6.31 19.16 -25.89
N GLY A 273 -5.08 19.69 -26.01
CA GLY A 273 -4.62 20.85 -25.24
C GLY A 273 -4.42 20.58 -23.75
N ILE A 274 -4.26 19.31 -23.36
CA ILE A 274 -3.99 18.90 -21.98
C ILE A 274 -2.52 19.16 -21.62
N MET A 275 -1.60 18.90 -22.56
CA MET A 275 -0.17 19.22 -22.41
C MET A 275 0.05 20.72 -22.57
N LYS A 276 0.00 21.45 -21.45
CA LYS A 276 0.29 22.89 -21.32
C LYS A 276 1.08 23.12 -20.04
N ASP A 277 1.78 24.24 -19.93
CA ASP A 277 2.58 24.52 -18.74
C ASP A 277 1.79 24.40 -17.44
N GLY A 278 2.38 23.71 -16.48
CA GLY A 278 1.79 23.43 -15.18
C GLY A 278 0.75 22.31 -15.16
N PHE A 279 0.57 21.54 -16.25
CA PHE A 279 -0.32 20.38 -16.23
C PHE A 279 0.16 19.31 -15.24
N SER A 280 -0.76 18.41 -14.85
CA SER A 280 -0.45 17.27 -14.00
C SER A 280 -0.84 15.97 -14.67
N LEU A 281 -0.10 14.90 -14.38
CA LEU A 281 -0.35 13.57 -14.94
C LEU A 281 -0.21 12.51 -13.86
N GLN A 282 -1.00 11.43 -13.94
CA GLN A 282 -0.66 10.17 -13.27
C GLN A 282 -0.01 9.20 -14.26
N ALA A 283 1.26 8.90 -14.06
CA ALA A 283 2.01 7.98 -14.90
C ALA A 283 1.73 6.53 -14.50
N GLY A 284 1.55 5.67 -15.51
CA GLY A 284 1.50 4.23 -15.30
C GLY A 284 2.89 3.64 -15.16
N ALA A 285 2.98 2.53 -14.42
CA ALA A 285 4.25 1.95 -14.04
C ALA A 285 4.73 0.81 -14.95
N GLY A 286 4.11 0.61 -16.12
CA GLY A 286 4.34 -0.61 -16.89
C GLY A 286 3.76 -0.67 -18.30
N GLY A 287 4.40 -1.45 -19.17
CA GLY A 287 3.94 -1.80 -20.51
C GLY A 287 3.66 -0.58 -21.39
N THR A 288 2.46 -0.55 -21.98
CA THR A 288 1.99 0.55 -22.83
C THR A 288 1.95 1.89 -22.09
N ASN A 289 1.57 1.89 -20.80
CA ASN A 289 1.47 3.13 -20.04
C ASN A 289 2.84 3.76 -19.79
N LEU A 290 3.88 2.94 -19.63
CA LEU A 290 5.25 3.42 -19.46
C LEU A 290 5.83 3.92 -20.79
N ALA A 291 5.52 3.25 -21.90
CA ALA A 291 5.85 3.75 -23.24
C ALA A 291 5.21 5.12 -23.51
N PHE A 292 3.95 5.32 -23.10
CA PHE A 292 3.26 6.60 -23.25
C PHE A 292 4.01 7.75 -22.55
N VAL A 293 4.53 7.51 -21.35
CA VAL A 293 5.33 8.51 -20.60
C VAL A 293 6.57 8.93 -21.37
N LEU A 294 7.23 8.00 -22.08
CA LEU A 294 8.40 8.30 -22.91
C LEU A 294 8.04 9.16 -24.13
N PHE A 295 6.95 8.85 -24.84
CA PHE A 295 6.49 9.69 -25.95
C PHE A 295 6.07 11.09 -25.47
N LEU A 296 5.39 11.17 -24.33
CA LEU A 296 5.02 12.45 -23.73
C LEU A 296 6.25 13.27 -23.34
N LYS A 297 7.28 12.65 -22.75
CA LYS A 297 8.56 13.29 -22.40
C LYS A 297 9.19 13.99 -23.61
N GLU A 298 9.27 13.32 -24.76
CA GLU A 298 9.85 13.90 -25.97
C GLU A 298 9.01 15.04 -26.54
N LYS A 299 7.68 14.94 -26.49
CA LYS A 299 6.78 16.05 -26.88
C LYS A 299 6.89 17.26 -25.96
N MET A 300 7.00 17.04 -24.66
CA MET A 300 7.22 18.09 -23.66
C MET A 300 8.52 18.85 -23.96
N LYS A 301 9.62 18.13 -24.23
CA LYS A 301 10.90 18.73 -24.64
C LYS A 301 10.76 19.57 -25.91
N ALA A 302 10.17 19.00 -26.95
CA ALA A 302 10.03 19.67 -28.25
C ALA A 302 9.26 20.99 -28.17
N LYS A 303 8.33 21.11 -27.23
CA LYS A 303 7.52 22.32 -27.02
C LYS A 303 7.97 23.21 -25.86
N GLY A 304 8.99 22.81 -25.10
CA GLY A 304 9.42 23.51 -23.89
C GLY A 304 8.33 23.54 -22.80
N ILE A 305 7.49 22.50 -22.73
CA ILE A 305 6.38 22.43 -21.78
C ILE A 305 6.80 21.67 -20.53
N LYS A 306 6.49 22.23 -19.35
CA LYS A 306 6.78 21.62 -18.05
C LYS A 306 5.51 21.26 -17.29
N SER A 307 5.47 20.06 -16.72
CA SER A 307 4.39 19.64 -15.82
C SER A 307 4.61 20.19 -14.41
N ARG A 308 3.51 20.48 -13.69
CA ARG A 308 3.60 20.89 -12.28
C ARG A 308 3.92 19.70 -11.39
N PHE A 309 3.32 18.56 -11.64
CA PHE A 309 3.68 17.34 -10.94
C PHE A 309 3.30 16.09 -11.73
N MET A 310 4.03 15.02 -11.47
CA MET A 310 3.65 13.67 -11.90
C MET A 310 3.33 12.82 -10.67
N ARG A 311 2.11 12.30 -10.65
CA ARG A 311 1.62 11.32 -9.67
C ARG A 311 1.92 9.92 -10.19
N GLY A 312 2.05 8.95 -9.30
CA GLY A 312 2.03 7.55 -9.69
C GLY A 312 2.86 6.74 -8.75
N GLY A 313 3.25 5.55 -9.20
CA GLY A 313 4.39 4.91 -8.59
C GLY A 313 5.66 5.22 -9.35
N SER A 314 6.68 5.70 -8.65
CA SER A 314 7.91 6.15 -9.29
C SER A 314 8.65 5.01 -9.98
N THR A 315 9.19 5.34 -11.16
CA THR A 315 10.09 4.49 -11.95
C THR A 315 11.28 5.35 -12.37
N LYS A 316 12.36 4.74 -12.85
CA LYS A 316 13.53 5.44 -13.40
C LYS A 316 13.15 6.50 -14.43
N TYR A 317 12.09 6.27 -15.21
CA TYR A 317 11.64 7.19 -16.24
C TYR A 317 11.00 8.46 -15.66
N LEU A 318 10.27 8.34 -14.54
CA LEU A 318 9.78 9.51 -13.82
C LEU A 318 10.92 10.27 -13.14
N VAL A 319 11.90 9.56 -12.62
CA VAL A 319 13.11 10.16 -12.05
C VAL A 319 13.86 10.97 -13.11
N GLU A 320 14.08 10.42 -14.30
CA GLU A 320 14.70 11.14 -15.42
C GLU A 320 13.89 12.40 -15.79
N ILE A 321 12.56 12.32 -15.85
CA ILE A 321 11.71 13.49 -16.15
C ILE A 321 11.86 14.57 -15.07
N LEU A 322 11.98 14.19 -13.80
CA LEU A 322 12.22 15.14 -12.71
C LEU A 322 13.62 15.76 -12.81
N GLU A 323 14.65 14.95 -13.02
CA GLU A 323 16.05 15.40 -13.07
C GLU A 323 16.37 16.22 -14.33
N GLU A 324 15.67 15.97 -15.44
CA GLU A 324 15.71 16.80 -16.65
C GLU A 324 14.89 18.10 -16.51
N GLY A 325 14.19 18.31 -15.38
CA GLY A 325 13.41 19.52 -15.11
C GLY A 325 12.10 19.63 -15.89
N LEU A 326 11.56 18.51 -16.39
CA LEU A 326 10.29 18.43 -17.13
C LEU A 326 9.07 18.29 -16.22
N THR A 327 9.28 18.00 -14.94
CA THR A 327 8.27 18.15 -13.88
C THR A 327 8.86 18.93 -12.70
N ASP A 328 8.05 19.71 -11.98
CA ASP A 328 8.51 20.31 -10.72
C ASP A 328 8.59 19.26 -9.60
N TYR A 329 7.62 18.34 -9.55
CA TYR A 329 7.49 17.35 -8.46
C TYR A 329 7.15 15.95 -8.98
N ILE A 330 7.61 14.94 -8.25
CA ILE A 330 6.99 13.61 -8.24
C ILE A 330 6.19 13.49 -6.94
N LEU A 331 4.91 13.15 -7.05
CA LEU A 331 4.07 12.77 -5.91
C LEU A 331 3.92 11.25 -5.91
N ASP A 332 4.87 10.57 -5.25
CA ASP A 332 4.97 9.12 -5.30
C ASP A 332 3.97 8.47 -4.34
N GLY A 333 3.14 7.55 -4.87
CA GLY A 333 2.22 6.73 -4.10
C GLY A 333 2.73 5.31 -3.86
N GLN A 334 3.70 4.84 -4.65
CA GLN A 334 4.42 3.58 -4.48
C GLN A 334 5.66 3.50 -5.38
N THR A 335 6.85 3.35 -4.82
CA THR A 335 8.05 3.20 -5.64
C THR A 335 8.12 1.81 -6.29
N PHE A 336 8.46 1.75 -7.57
CA PHE A 336 8.42 0.52 -8.37
C PHE A 336 9.78 -0.01 -8.86
N ASP A 337 10.86 0.77 -8.69
CA ASP A 337 12.22 0.33 -8.93
C ASP A 337 13.22 1.03 -7.98
N LEU A 338 14.46 0.54 -7.96
CA LEU A 338 15.50 1.06 -7.08
C LEU A 338 15.94 2.48 -7.44
N GLU A 339 15.69 2.91 -8.66
CA GLU A 339 16.01 4.27 -9.10
C GLU A 339 15.02 5.28 -8.49
N GLY A 340 13.74 4.93 -8.45
CA GLY A 340 12.75 5.66 -7.67
C GLY A 340 13.10 5.72 -6.18
N VAL A 341 13.61 4.62 -5.61
CA VAL A 341 14.03 4.58 -4.19
C VAL A 341 15.19 5.54 -3.94
N ARG A 342 16.22 5.49 -4.79
CA ARG A 342 17.35 6.44 -4.74
C ARG A 342 16.85 7.87 -4.83
N SER A 343 16.04 8.15 -5.85
CA SER A 343 15.54 9.50 -6.12
C SER A 343 14.70 10.04 -4.95
N MET A 344 13.85 9.24 -4.32
CA MET A 344 13.08 9.67 -3.14
C MET A 344 13.97 10.12 -1.98
N ARG A 345 15.13 9.47 -1.81
CA ARG A 345 16.10 9.82 -0.77
C ARG A 345 16.90 11.09 -1.12
N GLU A 346 17.19 11.30 -2.40
CA GLU A 346 18.19 12.29 -2.85
C GLU A 346 17.56 13.56 -3.45
N ASN A 347 16.35 13.47 -4.01
CA ASN A 347 15.65 14.57 -4.65
C ASN A 347 14.55 15.13 -3.74
N PRO A 348 14.67 16.38 -3.23
CA PRO A 348 13.67 16.96 -2.33
C PRO A 348 12.30 17.17 -2.97
N ASN A 349 12.24 17.20 -4.31
CA ASN A 349 11.00 17.30 -5.08
C ASN A 349 10.37 15.94 -5.43
N HIS A 350 11.01 14.83 -5.05
CA HIS A 350 10.41 13.51 -5.09
C HIS A 350 9.76 13.21 -3.73
N VAL A 351 8.48 13.57 -3.63
CA VAL A 351 7.75 13.58 -2.36
C VAL A 351 6.97 12.28 -2.20
N ASN A 352 7.16 11.60 -1.08
CA ASN A 352 6.32 10.48 -0.69
C ASN A 352 4.91 10.97 -0.31
N THR A 353 3.90 10.21 -0.68
CA THR A 353 2.50 10.54 -0.37
C THR A 353 1.72 9.30 0.05
N SER A 354 0.44 9.43 0.35
CA SER A 354 -0.39 8.29 0.75
C SER A 354 -1.70 8.25 -0.05
N PRO A 355 -2.46 7.14 0.01
CA PRO A 355 -3.81 7.09 -0.54
C PRO A 355 -4.73 8.19 0.02
N PHE A 356 -4.45 8.69 1.23
CA PHE A 356 -5.18 9.81 1.83
C PHE A 356 -5.15 11.05 0.93
N THR A 357 -4.01 11.35 0.34
CA THR A 357 -3.79 12.53 -0.50
C THR A 357 -4.49 12.45 -1.85
N SER A 358 -4.79 11.26 -2.37
CA SER A 358 -5.15 11.13 -3.80
C SER A 358 -6.37 10.32 -4.12
N TYR A 359 -6.82 9.45 -3.22
CA TYR A 359 -7.92 8.53 -3.52
C TYR A 359 -8.96 8.49 -2.41
N ASN A 360 -8.82 9.30 -1.37
CA ASN A 360 -9.73 9.26 -0.24
C ASN A 360 -10.98 10.10 -0.51
N PHE A 361 -12.13 9.43 -0.57
CA PHE A 361 -13.43 10.07 -0.75
C PHE A 361 -13.79 11.07 0.37
N HIS A 362 -13.14 10.95 1.54
CA HIS A 362 -13.28 11.89 2.66
C HIS A 362 -12.29 13.07 2.61
N GLY A 363 -11.52 13.20 1.53
CA GLY A 363 -10.60 14.30 1.30
C GLY A 363 -11.31 15.64 1.14
N LYS A 364 -10.67 16.72 1.58
CA LYS A 364 -11.12 18.10 1.34
C LYS A 364 -10.43 18.62 0.09
N GLY A 365 -10.90 18.15 -1.07
CA GLY A 365 -10.28 18.34 -2.38
C GLY A 365 -9.92 16.98 -3.01
N ASN A 366 -10.10 16.86 -4.32
CA ASN A 366 -9.76 15.68 -5.12
C ASN A 366 -8.79 16.07 -6.23
#